data_AF-A0AAV0D2Z3-F1
#
_entry.id   AF-A0AAV0D2Z3-F1
#
_cell.length_a   1.000
_cell.length_b   1.000
_cell.length_c   1.000
_cell.angle_alpha   90.00
_cell.angle_beta   90.00
_cell.angle_gamma   90.00
#
_symmetry.space_group_name_H-M   'P 1'
#
loop_
_entity.id
_entity.type
_entity.pdbx_description
1 polymer ?
#
loop_
_entity_poly.entity_id
_entity_poly.type
_entity_poly.pdbx_seq_one_letter_code
_entity_poly.pdbx_strand_id
1 'polypeptide(L)'
;MLKKRLVDIREKKGYVGEVHEKNSKESAPTIEALKEALVLIRVCSKLEELLLKKKTLKYGDSPEIHAQKVDKLKVLCESLVSSSSKAEKKISDHRVQKEETLRFRGAKTSEASELEKEITAEISALEKQRDELEAQLKQVNISLAAANGRLHNVREERDQFYDANDQIVAHLKTKEDELSKTISSCRVEADVLSAWINFLEDTWALQCSYMDIKDKLENDELERHEDYFLKLVIELLSAYERELKPDIDRIAKYVENLRSFDKGNTHSSAVASDVEHDDSNTINPRNNLEEEYLEYEAKIITTFSVVDNMKEQYYSHQEKISRKDDSVVKELLEKIEKLRAEFDSIERPNLEMETPGPSGERPKESATNPGTEIAEKEQSEGPAIEDQKKEPSAPKSEEIRDHNVELAELEAELGQVNRESHSNEQLAEEVGDWEFEELERELRNEESASHK
;
A
#
# COMPACT_ATOMS: atom_id res chain seq x y z
N MET A 1 0.24 109.70 132.66
CA MET A 1 -0.71 110.52 133.44
C MET A 1 -0.26 110.74 134.89
N LEU A 2 0.11 109.72 135.68
CA LEU A 2 0.66 109.89 137.04
C LEU A 2 2.07 110.51 137.09
N LYS A 3 2.93 110.25 136.10
CA LYS A 3 4.25 110.90 135.99
C LYS A 3 4.20 112.43 135.81
N LYS A 4 3.08 112.98 135.30
CA LYS A 4 2.93 114.43 135.05
C LYS A 4 2.50 115.20 136.32
N ARG A 5 1.67 114.58 137.19
CA ARG A 5 1.24 115.19 138.47
C ARG A 5 2.29 115.17 139.58
N LEU A 6 3.29 114.29 139.49
CA LEU A 6 4.38 114.20 140.49
C LEU A 6 5.47 115.27 140.29
N VAL A 7 5.50 115.91 139.11
CA VAL A 7 6.45 116.99 138.77
C VAL A 7 5.94 118.35 139.25
N ASP A 8 4.63 118.65 139.11
CA ASP A 8 4.04 119.92 139.56
C ASP A 8 4.11 120.18 141.08
N ILE A 9 4.21 119.13 141.91
CA ILE A 9 4.34 119.26 143.38
C ILE A 9 5.81 119.48 143.78
N ARG A 10 6.78 119.10 142.95
CA ARG A 10 8.21 119.27 143.23
C ARG A 10 8.69 120.72 143.03
N GLU A 11 8.03 121.50 142.17
CA GLU A 11 8.43 122.89 141.91
C GLU A 11 7.82 123.93 142.88
N LYS A 12 6.81 123.58 143.69
CA LYS A 12 6.10 124.54 144.56
C LYS A 12 6.50 124.56 146.04
N LYS A 13 7.50 123.77 146.47
CA LYS A 13 7.92 123.70 147.87
C LYS A 13 9.43 123.50 148.03
N GLY A 14 10.20 124.52 147.65
CA GLY A 14 11.62 124.58 147.91
C GLY A 14 12.17 125.98 147.72
N TYR A 15 11.97 126.87 148.70
CA TYR A 15 12.92 127.92 149.10
C TYR A 15 12.45 128.52 150.43
N VAL A 16 12.87 127.91 151.54
CA VAL A 16 13.09 128.61 152.82
C VAL A 16 14.42 128.11 153.39
N GLY A 17 15.35 129.04 153.49
CA GLY A 17 16.51 129.10 154.36
C GLY A 17 16.97 130.56 154.23
N GLU A 18 17.09 131.37 155.26
CA GLU A 18 17.14 131.11 156.70
C GLU A 18 17.14 132.49 157.39
N VAL A 19 16.89 132.51 158.71
CA VAL A 19 17.29 133.53 159.68
C VAL A 19 16.29 134.66 160.09
N HIS A 20 15.99 134.59 161.40
CA HIS A 20 15.59 135.61 162.38
C HIS A 20 14.17 136.20 162.46
N GLU A 21 13.50 135.77 163.54
CA GLU A 21 13.09 136.58 164.70
C GLU A 21 12.06 137.72 164.54
N LYS A 22 11.02 137.62 165.39
CA LYS A 22 10.05 138.63 165.83
C LYS A 22 8.79 138.84 164.97
N ASN A 23 7.70 138.37 165.60
CA ASN A 23 6.39 139.01 165.72
C ASN A 23 5.46 139.11 164.49
N SER A 24 4.27 138.52 164.73
CA SER A 24 2.94 138.97 164.31
C SER A 24 2.43 138.63 162.90
N LYS A 25 1.54 137.62 162.93
CA LYS A 25 0.27 137.42 162.18
C LYS A 25 0.28 136.77 160.78
N GLU A 26 -0.72 135.86 160.66
CA GLU A 26 -1.36 135.26 159.46
C GLU A 26 -0.54 134.24 158.65
N SER A 27 -1.02 133.07 158.20
CA SER A 27 -2.36 132.44 158.08
C SER A 27 -2.15 130.92 157.88
N ALA A 28 -2.99 130.07 158.50
CA ALA A 28 -2.81 128.61 158.58
C ALA A 28 -3.42 127.85 157.35
N PRO A 29 -2.72 126.86 156.75
CA PRO A 29 -3.14 126.18 155.52
C PRO A 29 -4.06 124.96 155.77
N THR A 30 -4.96 124.75 154.82
CA THR A 30 -6.22 123.99 154.85
C THR A 30 -6.08 122.47 154.70
N ILE A 31 -7.03 121.76 155.33
CA ILE A 31 -7.31 120.30 155.41
C ILE A 31 -7.23 119.51 154.07
N GLU A 32 -7.14 120.19 152.93
CA GLU A 32 -7.20 119.63 151.57
C GLU A 32 -5.90 118.93 151.14
N ALA A 33 -4.73 119.46 151.54
CA ALA A 33 -3.42 118.89 151.18
C ALA A 33 -3.16 117.51 151.80
N LEU A 34 -3.72 117.23 152.98
CA LEU A 34 -3.59 115.92 153.63
C LEU A 34 -4.44 114.83 152.95
N LYS A 35 -5.59 115.19 152.35
CA LYS A 35 -6.42 114.25 151.60
C LYS A 35 -5.75 113.84 150.28
N GLU A 36 -5.04 114.76 149.61
CA GLU A 36 -4.29 114.46 148.39
C GLU A 36 -3.11 113.50 148.62
N ALA A 37 -2.37 113.65 149.73
CA ALA A 37 -1.27 112.76 150.07
C ALA A 37 -1.72 111.31 150.33
N LEU A 38 -2.89 111.13 150.97
CA LEU A 38 -3.48 109.82 151.23
C LEU A 38 -3.94 109.11 149.94
N VAL A 39 -4.45 109.87 148.96
CA VAL A 39 -4.78 109.36 147.63
C VAL A 39 -3.50 108.88 146.91
N LEU A 40 -2.40 109.64 147.00
CA LEU A 40 -1.11 109.26 146.43
C LEU A 40 -0.55 107.96 147.03
N ILE A 41 -0.59 107.77 148.35
CA ILE A 41 -0.12 106.52 149.00
C ILE A 41 -0.97 105.32 148.58
N ARG A 42 -2.30 105.48 148.49
CA ARG A 42 -3.18 104.41 147.96
C ARG A 42 -2.83 104.02 146.54
N VAL A 43 -2.56 105.00 145.68
CA VAL A 43 -2.19 104.75 144.28
C VAL A 43 -0.83 104.08 144.17
N CYS A 44 0.17 104.52 144.94
CA CYS A 44 1.49 103.89 144.97
C CYS A 44 1.43 102.44 145.49
N SER A 45 0.65 102.19 146.55
CA SER A 45 0.43 100.83 147.08
C SER A 45 -0.25 99.92 146.04
N LYS A 46 -1.22 100.45 145.28
CA LYS A 46 -1.89 99.70 144.22
C LYS A 46 -0.98 99.37 143.04
N LEU A 47 -0.05 100.29 142.71
CA LEU A 47 0.93 100.09 141.65
C LEU A 47 1.96 99.02 142.02
N GLU A 48 2.42 99.01 143.27
CA GLU A 48 3.33 97.99 143.78
C GLU A 48 2.67 96.60 143.78
N GLU A 49 1.40 96.52 144.19
CA GLU A 49 0.60 95.28 144.11
C GLU A 49 0.49 94.77 142.66
N LEU A 50 0.29 95.67 141.68
CA LEU A 50 0.22 95.32 140.25
C LEU A 50 1.58 94.89 139.67
N LEU A 51 2.67 95.52 140.08
CA LEU A 51 4.02 95.16 139.63
C LEU A 51 4.45 93.80 140.20
N LEU A 52 4.09 93.49 141.44
CA LEU A 52 4.31 92.16 142.02
C LEU A 52 3.49 91.09 141.29
N LYS A 53 2.23 91.37 140.93
CA LYS A 53 1.41 90.46 140.09
C LYS A 53 1.97 90.25 138.69
N LYS A 54 2.58 91.28 138.08
CA LYS A 54 3.25 91.14 136.78
C LYS A 54 4.52 90.30 136.88
N LYS A 55 5.25 90.35 138.00
CA LYS A 55 6.46 89.53 138.22
C LYS A 55 6.15 88.04 138.34
N THR A 56 4.96 87.68 138.81
CA THR A 56 4.50 86.28 138.89
C THR A 56 3.94 85.75 137.56
N LEU A 57 3.72 86.61 136.57
CA LEU A 57 3.33 86.19 135.21
C LEU A 57 4.56 85.72 134.43
N LYS A 58 4.94 84.45 134.62
CA LYS A 58 5.81 83.73 133.69
C LYS A 58 4.93 83.14 132.58
N TYR A 59 5.22 83.46 131.32
CA TYR A 59 4.56 82.87 130.15
C TYR A 59 5.54 81.94 129.42
N GLY A 60 5.15 80.67 129.26
CA GLY A 60 5.91 79.64 128.55
C GLY A 60 6.08 78.34 129.36
N ASP A 61 6.29 77.23 128.65
CA ASP A 61 6.69 75.96 129.27
C ASP A 61 8.08 76.08 129.93
N SER A 62 8.36 75.24 130.93
CA SER A 62 9.72 75.08 131.48
C SER A 62 10.68 74.55 130.39
N PRO A 63 11.96 74.96 130.35
CA PRO A 63 12.94 74.48 129.37
C PRO A 63 13.00 72.95 129.22
N GLU A 64 12.81 72.22 130.31
CA GLU A 64 12.76 70.76 130.35
C GLU A 64 11.58 70.18 129.55
N ILE A 65 10.39 70.78 129.71
CA ILE A 65 9.17 70.38 129.00
C ILE A 65 9.29 70.71 127.51
N HIS A 66 9.95 71.82 127.18
CA HIS A 66 10.24 72.18 125.79
C HIS A 66 11.19 71.17 125.12
N ALA A 67 12.29 70.78 125.78
CA ALA A 67 13.22 69.78 125.28
C ALA A 67 12.55 68.41 125.06
N GLN A 68 11.73 67.95 126.00
CA GLN A 68 10.96 66.72 125.83
C GLN A 68 9.96 66.77 124.66
N LYS A 69 9.31 67.93 124.42
CA LYS A 69 8.44 68.13 123.25
C LYS A 69 9.25 68.07 121.94
N VAL A 70 10.44 68.67 121.91
CA VAL A 70 11.34 68.63 120.75
C VAL A 70 11.86 67.21 120.51
N ASP A 71 12.28 66.47 121.53
CA ASP A 71 12.74 65.07 121.39
C ASP A 71 11.61 64.16 120.92
N LYS A 72 10.39 64.31 121.45
CA LYS A 72 9.21 63.58 120.95
C LYS A 72 8.95 63.90 119.47
N LEU A 73 9.03 65.17 119.07
CA LEU A 73 8.88 65.57 117.67
C LEU A 73 10.01 65.01 116.82
N LYS A 74 11.25 64.96 117.32
CA LYS A 74 12.41 64.41 116.61
C LYS A 74 12.27 62.91 116.37
N VAL A 75 11.87 62.16 117.40
CA VAL A 75 11.57 60.71 117.28
C VAL A 75 10.40 60.48 116.32
N LEU A 76 9.35 61.30 116.38
CA LEU A 76 8.24 61.22 115.42
C LEU A 76 8.70 61.53 114.00
N CYS A 77 9.56 62.53 113.80
CA CYS A 77 10.16 62.85 112.51
C CYS A 77 11.04 61.71 111.99
N GLU A 78 11.94 61.16 112.81
CA GLU A 78 12.80 60.02 112.45
C GLU A 78 11.97 58.77 112.13
N SER A 79 10.93 58.49 112.92
CA SER A 79 9.98 57.40 112.66
C SER A 79 9.21 57.63 111.36
N LEU A 80 8.77 58.86 111.09
CA LEU A 80 8.06 59.19 109.85
C LEU A 80 8.98 59.08 108.63
N VAL A 81 10.23 59.53 108.75
CA VAL A 81 11.27 59.39 107.70
C VAL A 81 11.59 57.92 107.46
N SER A 82 11.79 57.11 108.50
CA SER A 82 12.06 55.68 108.35
C SER A 82 10.87 54.93 107.74
N SER A 83 9.64 55.31 108.09
CA SER A 83 8.41 54.78 107.50
C SER A 83 8.24 55.20 106.04
N SER A 84 8.54 56.47 105.70
CA SER A 84 8.53 56.98 104.32
C SER A 84 9.53 56.20 103.47
N SER A 85 10.78 56.08 103.94
CA SER A 85 11.83 55.34 103.25
C SER A 85 11.46 53.86 103.03
N LYS A 86 10.84 53.21 104.02
CA LYS A 86 10.36 51.82 103.88
C LYS A 86 9.23 51.71 102.86
N ALA A 87 8.32 52.68 102.81
CA ALA A 87 7.24 52.73 101.81
C ALA A 87 7.80 53.00 100.41
N GLU A 88 8.72 53.96 100.26
CA GLU A 88 9.43 54.26 99.01
C GLU A 88 10.19 53.04 98.49
N LYS A 89 10.91 52.32 99.36
CA LYS A 89 11.60 51.07 98.98
C LYS A 89 10.61 50.02 98.47
N LYS A 90 9.49 49.80 99.17
CA LYS A 90 8.44 48.86 98.70
C LYS A 90 7.84 49.27 97.37
N ILE A 91 7.58 50.57 97.15
CA ILE A 91 7.08 51.10 95.88
C ILE A 91 8.12 50.85 94.78
N SER A 92 9.40 51.08 95.05
CA SER A 92 10.49 50.81 94.11
C SER A 92 10.59 49.33 93.77
N ASP A 93 10.63 48.44 94.76
CA ASP A 93 10.72 46.99 94.56
C ASP A 93 9.51 46.47 93.75
N HIS A 94 8.30 46.91 94.08
CA HIS A 94 7.09 46.57 93.32
C HIS A 94 7.14 47.13 91.88
N ARG A 95 7.69 48.33 91.68
CA ARG A 95 7.90 48.90 90.34
C ARG A 95 8.86 48.05 89.52
N VAL A 96 9.95 47.56 90.12
CA VAL A 96 10.94 46.68 89.46
C VAL A 96 10.30 45.36 89.08
N GLN A 97 9.58 44.69 89.99
CA GLN A 97 8.92 43.42 89.69
C GLN A 97 7.87 43.58 88.57
N LYS A 98 7.12 44.69 88.56
CA LYS A 98 6.19 45.02 87.48
C LYS A 98 6.93 45.22 86.15
N GLU A 99 8.05 45.92 86.16
CA GLU A 99 8.89 46.12 84.97
C GLU A 99 9.45 44.78 84.44
N GLU A 100 9.95 43.91 85.31
CA GLU A 100 10.45 42.56 84.94
C GLU A 100 9.35 41.68 84.35
N THR A 101 8.16 41.67 84.95
CA THR A 101 7.01 40.91 84.44
C THR A 101 6.58 41.41 83.06
N LEU A 102 6.60 42.73 82.84
CA LEU A 102 6.32 43.33 81.53
C LEU A 102 7.42 43.02 80.51
N ARG A 103 8.69 43.06 80.91
CA ARG A 103 9.82 42.65 80.04
C ARG A 103 9.73 41.19 79.63
N PHE A 104 9.44 40.28 80.57
CA PHE A 104 9.25 38.86 80.28
C PHE A 104 8.06 38.63 79.35
N ARG A 105 6.90 39.26 79.63
CA ARG A 105 5.74 39.19 78.73
C ARG A 105 6.10 39.69 77.34
N GLY A 106 6.80 40.82 77.23
CA GLY A 106 7.28 41.35 75.96
C GLY A 106 8.18 40.37 75.20
N ALA A 107 9.17 39.77 75.88
CA ALA A 107 10.07 38.77 75.30
C ALA A 107 9.33 37.48 74.87
N LYS A 108 8.37 37.00 75.68
CA LYS A 108 7.59 35.82 75.33
C LYS A 108 6.67 36.08 74.14
N THR A 109 6.09 37.27 74.06
CA THR A 109 5.30 37.69 72.89
C THR A 109 6.17 37.84 71.64
N SER A 110 7.41 38.34 71.75
CA SER A 110 8.33 38.42 70.60
C SER A 110 8.76 37.03 70.12
N GLU A 111 9.15 36.13 71.02
CA GLU A 111 9.50 34.72 70.69
C GLU A 111 8.33 34.00 70.02
N ALA A 112 7.11 34.12 70.57
CA ALA A 112 5.91 33.55 69.96
C ALA A 112 5.68 34.12 68.55
N SER A 113 5.85 35.44 68.36
CA SER A 113 5.69 36.07 67.05
C SER A 113 6.77 35.66 66.03
N GLU A 114 7.98 35.33 66.50
CA GLU A 114 9.05 34.82 65.63
C GLU A 114 8.76 33.37 65.20
N LEU A 115 8.33 32.53 66.13
CA LEU A 115 7.94 31.15 65.85
C LEU A 115 6.71 31.08 64.92
N GLU A 116 5.70 31.94 65.14
CA GLU A 116 4.55 32.06 64.23
C GLU A 116 4.99 32.44 62.81
N LYS A 117 5.94 33.37 62.66
CA LYS A 117 6.50 33.75 61.35
C LYS A 117 7.26 32.59 60.71
N GLU A 118 8.05 31.84 61.48
CA GLU A 118 8.80 30.68 60.99
C GLU A 118 7.85 29.58 60.50
N ILE A 119 6.84 29.21 61.29
CA ILE A 119 5.82 28.21 60.90
C ILE A 119 5.05 28.69 59.67
N THR A 120 4.69 29.98 59.60
CA THR A 120 4.00 30.54 58.43
C THR A 120 4.87 30.46 57.18
N ALA A 121 6.18 30.70 57.32
CA ALA A 121 7.14 30.54 56.22
C ALA A 121 7.31 29.06 55.81
N GLU A 122 7.34 28.13 56.76
CA GLU A 122 7.39 26.69 56.50
C GLU A 122 6.14 26.19 55.77
N ILE A 123 4.94 26.56 56.24
CA ILE A 123 3.67 26.24 55.58
C ILE A 123 3.69 26.77 54.13
N SER A 124 4.09 28.02 53.94
CA SER A 124 4.18 28.62 52.59
C SER A 124 5.19 27.89 51.68
N ALA A 125 6.26 27.33 52.23
CA ALA A 125 7.24 26.54 51.49
C ALA A 125 6.68 25.15 51.12
N LEU A 126 5.99 24.49 52.05
CA LEU A 126 5.35 23.19 51.83
C LEU A 126 4.19 23.26 50.83
N GLU A 127 3.37 24.32 50.87
CA GLU A 127 2.31 24.55 49.88
C GLU A 127 2.88 24.70 48.46
N LYS A 128 3.99 25.43 48.29
CA LYS A 128 4.67 25.54 47.00
C LYS A 128 5.20 24.19 46.51
N GLN A 129 5.76 23.36 47.40
CA GLN A 129 6.20 22.01 47.04
C GLN A 129 5.04 21.10 46.64
N ARG A 130 3.90 21.19 47.35
CA ARG A 130 2.67 20.47 46.97
C ARG A 130 2.22 20.87 45.57
N ASP A 131 2.15 22.17 45.27
CA ASP A 131 1.68 22.68 43.98
C ASP A 131 2.61 22.23 42.83
N GLU A 132 3.93 22.22 43.05
CA GLU A 132 4.91 21.71 42.09
C GLU A 132 4.75 20.20 41.84
N LEU A 133 4.58 19.40 42.90
CA LEU A 133 4.33 17.96 42.76
C LEU A 133 3.02 17.67 42.05
N GLU A 134 1.97 18.45 42.31
CA GLU A 134 0.69 18.33 41.59
C GLU A 134 0.84 18.68 40.11
N ALA A 135 1.63 19.70 39.77
CA ALA A 135 1.94 20.05 38.38
C ALA A 135 2.70 18.93 37.66
N GLN A 136 3.73 18.36 38.31
CA GLN A 136 4.48 17.22 37.77
C GLN A 136 3.59 15.99 37.58
N LEU A 137 2.69 15.71 38.54
CA LEU A 137 1.74 14.60 38.43
C LEU A 137 0.79 14.81 37.24
N LYS A 138 0.25 16.02 37.05
CA LYS A 138 -0.58 16.38 35.88
C LYS A 138 0.19 16.17 34.57
N GLN A 139 1.45 16.60 34.51
CA GLN A 139 2.30 16.43 33.33
C GLN A 139 2.57 14.95 33.01
N VAL A 140 2.88 14.14 34.02
CA VAL A 140 3.06 12.68 33.87
C VAL A 140 1.76 12.04 33.39
N ASN A 141 0.61 12.44 33.95
CA ASN A 141 -0.68 11.87 33.57
C ASN A 141 -1.06 12.19 32.12
N ILE A 142 -0.82 13.42 31.65
CA ILE A 142 -1.00 13.81 30.24
C ILE A 142 -0.08 12.98 29.35
N SER A 143 1.19 12.82 29.74
CA SER A 143 2.18 12.04 28.98
C SER A 143 1.82 10.56 28.93
N LEU A 144 1.28 10.01 30.02
CA LEU A 144 0.80 8.63 30.11
C LEU A 144 -0.43 8.42 29.23
N ALA A 145 -1.39 9.34 29.25
CA ALA A 145 -2.55 9.29 28.35
C ALA A 145 -2.12 9.32 26.88
N ALA A 146 -1.18 10.20 26.52
CA ALA A 146 -0.63 10.27 25.17
C ALA A 146 0.12 8.98 24.78
N ALA A 147 0.90 8.40 25.69
CA ALA A 147 1.60 7.13 25.45
C ALA A 147 0.64 5.95 25.28
N ASN A 148 -0.42 5.88 26.08
CA ASN A 148 -1.48 4.88 25.93
C ASN A 148 -2.23 5.03 24.61
N GLY A 149 -2.52 6.26 24.18
CA GLY A 149 -3.10 6.51 22.85
C GLY A 149 -2.21 6.00 21.72
N ARG A 150 -0.91 6.31 21.77
CA ARG A 150 0.05 5.77 20.78
C ARG A 150 0.13 4.24 20.81
N LEU A 151 0.12 3.63 22.00
CA LEU A 151 0.14 2.18 22.14
C LEU A 151 -1.12 1.53 21.54
N HIS A 152 -2.27 2.17 21.72
CA HIS A 152 -3.53 1.71 21.13
C HIS A 152 -3.45 1.75 19.60
N ASN A 153 -3.03 2.88 19.02
CA ASN A 153 -2.89 3.02 17.56
C ASN A 153 -1.92 1.96 16.98
N VAL A 154 -0.76 1.75 17.61
CA VAL A 154 0.22 0.74 17.15
C VAL A 154 -0.36 -0.68 17.21
N ARG A 155 -1.20 -0.99 18.21
CA ARG A 155 -1.88 -2.28 18.29
C ARG A 155 -2.91 -2.45 17.18
N GLU A 156 -3.68 -1.40 16.90
CA GLU A 156 -4.66 -1.41 15.82
C GLU A 156 -4.00 -1.53 14.44
N GLU A 157 -2.95 -0.75 14.16
CA GLU A 157 -2.16 -0.85 12.92
C GLU A 157 -1.58 -2.26 12.74
N ARG A 158 -1.09 -2.88 13.83
CA ARG A 158 -0.61 -4.26 13.82
C ARG A 158 -1.72 -5.24 13.48
N ASP A 159 -2.91 -5.08 14.05
CA ASP A 159 -4.03 -6.00 13.80
C ASP A 159 -4.55 -5.85 12.36
N GLN A 160 -4.66 -4.62 11.85
CA GLN A 160 -4.95 -4.34 10.44
C GLN A 160 -3.89 -4.94 9.50
N PHE A 161 -2.61 -4.87 9.89
CA PHE A 161 -1.53 -5.49 9.12
C PHE A 161 -1.68 -7.02 9.07
N TYR A 162 -2.01 -7.67 10.19
CA TYR A 162 -2.26 -9.12 10.19
C TYR A 162 -3.45 -9.49 9.32
N ASP A 163 -4.56 -8.77 9.41
CA ASP A 163 -5.74 -9.01 8.57
C ASP A 163 -5.43 -8.83 7.07
N ALA A 164 -4.69 -7.78 6.71
CA ALA A 164 -4.24 -7.56 5.33
C ALA A 164 -3.29 -8.66 4.86
N ASN A 165 -2.37 -9.11 5.72
CA ASN A 165 -1.45 -10.19 5.42
C ASN A 165 -2.18 -11.52 5.22
N ASP A 166 -3.17 -11.84 6.05
CA ASP A 166 -4.00 -13.04 5.92
C ASP A 166 -4.81 -13.02 4.61
N GLN A 167 -5.32 -11.86 4.19
CA GLN A 167 -5.96 -11.69 2.89
C GLN A 167 -5.00 -11.94 1.72
N ILE A 168 -3.76 -11.44 1.80
CA ILE A 168 -2.73 -11.67 0.78
C ILE A 168 -2.41 -13.17 0.69
N VAL A 169 -2.21 -13.84 1.83
CA VAL A 169 -1.92 -15.28 1.87
C VAL A 169 -3.09 -16.07 1.27
N ALA A 170 -4.33 -15.70 1.58
CA ALA A 170 -5.52 -16.34 1.00
C ALA A 170 -5.56 -16.18 -0.53
N HIS A 171 -5.30 -14.97 -1.05
CA HIS A 171 -5.25 -14.72 -2.50
C HIS A 171 -4.10 -15.47 -3.20
N LEU A 172 -2.93 -15.56 -2.57
CA LEU A 172 -1.82 -16.34 -3.12
C LEU A 172 -2.16 -17.82 -3.20
N LYS A 173 -2.83 -18.35 -2.18
CA LYS A 173 -3.29 -19.74 -2.16
C LYS A 173 -4.29 -20.04 -3.27
N THR A 174 -5.28 -19.16 -3.48
CA THR A 174 -6.24 -19.35 -4.58
C THR A 174 -5.57 -19.30 -5.95
N LYS A 175 -4.58 -18.40 -6.14
CA LYS A 175 -3.79 -18.34 -7.38
C LYS A 175 -2.94 -19.60 -7.59
N GLU A 176 -2.34 -20.14 -6.52
CA GLU A 176 -1.60 -21.40 -6.56
C GLU A 176 -2.52 -22.57 -6.96
N ASP A 177 -3.73 -22.65 -6.39
CA ASP A 177 -4.72 -23.67 -6.73
C ASP A 177 -5.19 -23.56 -8.20
N GLU A 178 -5.45 -22.33 -8.68
CA GLU A 178 -5.80 -22.06 -10.09
C GLU A 178 -4.68 -22.50 -11.04
N LEU A 179 -3.43 -22.11 -10.76
CA LEU A 179 -2.28 -22.51 -11.58
C LEU A 179 -2.07 -24.02 -11.56
N SER A 180 -2.24 -24.66 -10.40
CA SER A 180 -2.16 -26.12 -10.27
C SER A 180 -3.20 -26.81 -11.15
N LYS A 181 -4.43 -26.28 -11.19
CA LYS A 181 -5.49 -26.78 -12.08
C LYS A 181 -5.11 -26.59 -13.56
N THR A 182 -4.60 -25.43 -13.95
CA THR A 182 -4.15 -25.18 -15.33
C THR A 182 -3.01 -26.11 -15.74
N ILE A 183 -2.00 -26.31 -14.88
CA ILE A 183 -0.90 -27.25 -15.12
C ILE A 183 -1.43 -28.68 -15.31
N SER A 184 -2.39 -29.10 -14.48
CA SER A 184 -3.01 -30.43 -14.63
C SER A 184 -3.75 -30.59 -15.96
N SER A 185 -4.46 -29.55 -16.42
CA SER A 185 -5.12 -29.53 -17.73
C SER A 185 -4.11 -29.64 -18.87
N CYS A 186 -3.05 -28.81 -18.85
CA CYS A 186 -2.00 -28.86 -19.87
C CYS A 186 -1.29 -30.21 -19.92
N ARG A 187 -1.13 -30.90 -18.79
CA ARG A 187 -0.56 -32.25 -18.75
C ARG A 187 -1.45 -33.26 -19.47
N VAL A 188 -2.77 -33.21 -19.23
CA VAL A 188 -3.74 -34.06 -19.94
C VAL A 188 -3.74 -33.77 -21.44
N GLU A 189 -3.69 -32.49 -21.83
CA GLU A 189 -3.58 -32.10 -23.24
C GLU A 189 -2.29 -32.61 -23.89
N ALA A 190 -1.17 -32.57 -23.18
CA ALA A 190 0.10 -33.12 -23.65
C ALA A 190 0.02 -34.65 -23.85
N ASP A 191 -0.63 -35.38 -22.94
CA ASP A 191 -0.85 -36.82 -23.07
C ASP A 191 -1.71 -37.14 -24.30
N VAL A 192 -2.75 -36.33 -24.57
CA VAL A 192 -3.57 -36.45 -25.79
C VAL A 192 -2.72 -36.21 -27.04
N LEU A 193 -1.93 -35.14 -27.09
CA LEU A 193 -1.06 -34.86 -28.23
C LEU A 193 -0.05 -35.99 -28.47
N SER A 194 0.52 -36.57 -27.41
CA SER A 194 1.39 -37.74 -27.54
C SER A 194 0.67 -38.93 -28.17
N ALA A 195 -0.59 -39.19 -27.78
CA ALA A 195 -1.40 -40.24 -28.41
C ALA A 195 -1.67 -39.96 -29.89
N TRP A 196 -1.95 -38.71 -30.26
CA TRP A 196 -2.13 -38.31 -31.67
C TRP A 196 -0.84 -38.46 -32.49
N ILE A 197 0.30 -38.07 -31.93
CA ILE A 197 1.61 -38.24 -32.59
C ILE A 197 1.85 -39.73 -32.87
N ASN A 198 1.71 -40.58 -31.86
CA ASN A 198 1.90 -42.03 -32.04
C ASN A 198 0.94 -42.60 -33.08
N PHE A 199 -0.33 -42.19 -33.06
CA PHE A 199 -1.31 -42.62 -34.08
C PHE A 199 -0.91 -42.22 -35.50
N LEU A 200 -0.43 -40.99 -35.69
CA LEU A 200 0.00 -40.50 -37.00
C LEU A 200 1.27 -41.21 -37.48
N GLU A 201 2.23 -41.44 -36.58
CA GLU A 201 3.46 -42.20 -36.87
C GLU A 201 3.13 -43.65 -37.26
N ASP A 202 2.27 -44.34 -36.50
CA ASP A 202 1.83 -45.70 -36.79
C ASP A 202 1.07 -45.78 -38.12
N THR A 203 0.18 -44.82 -38.38
CA THR A 203 -0.59 -44.74 -39.63
C THR A 203 0.33 -44.51 -40.83
N TRP A 204 1.32 -43.62 -40.68
CA TRP A 204 2.30 -43.36 -41.73
C TRP A 204 3.14 -44.61 -42.01
N ALA A 205 3.64 -45.30 -40.97
CA ALA A 205 4.38 -46.54 -41.12
C ALA A 205 3.56 -47.62 -41.85
N LEU A 206 2.27 -47.74 -41.50
CA LEU A 206 1.34 -48.66 -42.18
C LEU A 206 1.18 -48.28 -43.66
N GLN A 207 0.95 -47.01 -43.97
CA GLN A 207 0.78 -46.53 -45.35
C GLN A 207 2.05 -46.77 -46.18
N CYS A 208 3.23 -46.45 -45.65
CA CYS A 208 4.50 -46.75 -46.31
C CYS A 208 4.64 -48.25 -46.60
N SER A 209 4.36 -49.11 -45.61
CA SER A 209 4.44 -50.55 -45.80
C SER A 209 3.47 -51.07 -46.87
N TYR A 210 2.26 -50.50 -46.95
CA TYR A 210 1.29 -50.84 -47.99
C TYR A 210 1.77 -50.41 -49.37
N MET A 211 2.32 -49.20 -49.49
CA MET A 211 2.91 -48.72 -50.74
C MET A 211 4.08 -49.59 -51.18
N ASP A 212 4.97 -49.97 -50.27
CA ASP A 212 6.10 -50.86 -50.57
C ASP A 212 5.64 -52.24 -51.05
N ILE A 213 4.58 -52.80 -50.44
CA ILE A 213 4.00 -54.10 -50.87
C ILE A 213 3.37 -53.95 -52.25
N LYS A 214 2.61 -52.88 -52.49
CA LYS A 214 1.96 -52.63 -53.77
C LYS A 214 2.98 -52.44 -54.89
N ASP A 215 4.01 -51.62 -54.67
CA ASP A 215 5.09 -51.38 -55.63
C ASP A 215 5.84 -52.67 -55.95
N LYS A 216 6.15 -53.50 -54.94
CA LYS A 216 6.71 -54.84 -55.16
C LYS A 216 5.80 -55.72 -56.01
N LEU A 217 4.49 -55.76 -55.73
CA LEU A 217 3.55 -56.55 -56.51
C LEU A 217 3.45 -56.08 -57.96
N GLU A 218 3.42 -54.76 -58.20
CA GLU A 218 3.40 -54.18 -59.54
C GLU A 218 4.69 -54.47 -60.30
N ASN A 219 5.85 -54.36 -59.63
CA ASN A 219 7.15 -54.71 -60.22
C ASN A 219 7.27 -56.21 -60.53
N ASP A 220 6.83 -57.09 -59.61
CA ASP A 220 6.82 -58.54 -59.83
C ASP A 220 5.94 -58.93 -61.03
N GLU A 221 4.79 -58.28 -61.21
CA GLU A 221 3.89 -58.52 -62.36
C GLU A 221 4.46 -57.94 -63.66
N LEU A 222 5.13 -56.78 -63.60
CA LEU A 222 5.83 -56.19 -64.74
C LEU A 222 6.97 -57.09 -65.22
N GLU A 223 7.77 -57.66 -64.30
CA GLU A 223 8.84 -58.62 -64.60
C GLU A 223 8.27 -59.87 -65.30
N ARG A 224 7.14 -60.42 -64.82
CA ARG A 224 6.46 -61.54 -65.49
C ARG A 224 5.99 -61.19 -66.90
N HIS A 225 5.38 -60.01 -67.09
CA HIS A 225 4.93 -59.56 -68.41
C HIS A 225 6.10 -59.36 -69.38
N GLU A 226 7.22 -58.86 -68.87
CA GLU A 226 8.45 -58.71 -69.64
C GLU A 226 8.99 -60.08 -70.10
N ASP A 227 9.01 -61.09 -69.22
CA ASP A 227 9.39 -62.46 -69.57
C ASP A 227 8.47 -63.05 -70.67
N TYR A 228 7.15 -62.86 -70.56
CA TYR A 228 6.19 -63.29 -71.58
C TYR A 228 6.42 -62.59 -72.93
N PHE A 229 6.63 -61.26 -72.89
CA PHE A 229 6.88 -60.47 -74.09
C PHE A 229 8.18 -60.91 -74.78
N LEU A 230 9.26 -61.09 -74.01
CA LEU A 230 10.55 -61.53 -74.52
C LEU A 230 10.44 -62.90 -75.19
N LYS A 231 9.75 -63.85 -74.55
CA LYS A 231 9.49 -65.17 -75.11
C LYS A 231 8.72 -65.09 -76.43
N LEU A 232 7.68 -64.26 -76.50
CA LEU A 232 6.89 -64.05 -77.71
C LEU A 232 7.72 -63.46 -78.85
N VAL A 233 8.54 -62.44 -78.56
CA VAL A 233 9.44 -61.82 -79.54
C VAL A 233 10.45 -62.85 -80.08
N ILE A 234 11.05 -63.67 -79.21
CA ILE A 234 11.97 -64.73 -79.61
C ILE A 234 11.26 -65.76 -80.51
N GLU A 235 10.06 -66.21 -80.13
CA GLU A 235 9.27 -67.20 -80.89
C GLU A 235 8.90 -66.68 -82.29
N LEU A 236 8.43 -65.43 -82.38
CA LEU A 236 8.05 -64.79 -83.65
C LEU A 236 9.26 -64.52 -84.55
N LEU A 237 10.34 -63.94 -84.03
CA LEU A 237 11.56 -63.70 -84.83
C LEU A 237 12.15 -65.02 -85.33
N SER A 238 12.16 -66.06 -84.48
CA SER A 238 12.60 -67.40 -84.90
C SER A 238 11.70 -68.01 -85.98
N ALA A 239 10.39 -67.71 -85.95
CA ALA A 239 9.46 -68.14 -87.00
C ALA A 239 9.73 -67.40 -88.32
N TYR A 240 9.89 -66.07 -88.28
CA TYR A 240 10.19 -65.27 -89.46
C TYR A 240 11.55 -65.61 -90.08
N GLU A 241 12.59 -65.82 -89.28
CA GLU A 241 13.90 -66.30 -89.77
C GLU A 241 13.74 -67.62 -90.56
N ARG A 242 12.93 -68.55 -90.03
CA ARG A 242 12.71 -69.87 -90.65
C ARG A 242 11.86 -69.79 -91.91
N GLU A 243 10.89 -68.88 -91.97
CA GLU A 243 9.99 -68.70 -93.11
C GLU A 243 10.63 -67.92 -94.26
N LEU A 244 11.39 -66.86 -93.93
CA LEU A 244 12.04 -66.00 -94.92
C LEU A 244 13.02 -66.77 -95.81
N LYS A 245 13.79 -67.69 -95.22
CA LYS A 245 14.83 -68.41 -95.98
C LYS A 245 14.27 -69.24 -97.16
N PRO A 246 13.30 -70.15 -96.97
CA PRO A 246 12.63 -70.84 -98.07
C PRO A 246 11.95 -69.91 -99.08
N ASP A 247 11.38 -68.80 -98.63
CA ASP A 247 10.68 -67.85 -99.51
C ASP A 247 11.69 -67.09 -100.39
N ILE A 248 12.85 -66.69 -99.84
CA ILE A 248 13.95 -66.05 -100.60
C ILE A 248 14.54 -67.05 -101.60
N ASP A 249 14.75 -68.31 -101.18
CA ASP A 249 15.21 -69.39 -102.08
C ASP A 249 14.21 -69.63 -103.22
N ARG A 250 12.89 -69.47 -102.99
CA ARG A 250 11.86 -69.57 -104.04
C ARG A 250 11.93 -68.38 -104.99
N ILE A 251 12.05 -67.15 -104.48
CA ILE A 251 12.25 -65.96 -105.31
C ILE A 251 13.47 -66.10 -106.20
N ALA A 252 14.62 -66.55 -105.67
CA ALA A 252 15.82 -66.76 -106.47
C ALA A 252 15.58 -67.72 -107.64
N LYS A 253 14.83 -68.82 -107.40
CA LYS A 253 14.43 -69.77 -108.45
C LYS A 253 13.46 -69.15 -109.47
N TYR A 254 12.47 -68.37 -109.01
CA TYR A 254 11.54 -67.68 -109.91
C TYR A 254 12.27 -66.69 -110.82
N VAL A 255 13.21 -65.91 -110.27
CA VAL A 255 14.09 -65.00 -111.03
C VAL A 255 14.90 -65.76 -112.09
N GLU A 256 15.52 -66.89 -111.73
CA GLU A 256 16.29 -67.71 -112.68
C GLU A 256 15.42 -68.31 -113.79
N ASN A 257 14.20 -68.76 -113.45
CA ASN A 257 13.23 -69.27 -114.41
C ASN A 257 12.75 -68.17 -115.38
N LEU A 258 12.39 -66.98 -114.88
CA LEU A 258 11.98 -65.83 -115.69
C LEU A 258 13.11 -65.36 -116.63
N ARG A 259 14.35 -65.34 -116.14
CA ARG A 259 15.54 -65.03 -116.96
C ARG A 259 15.76 -66.06 -118.08
N SER A 260 15.39 -67.31 -117.85
CA SER A 260 15.46 -68.38 -118.85
C SER A 260 14.41 -68.19 -119.97
N PHE A 261 13.23 -67.65 -119.66
CA PHE A 261 12.22 -67.25 -120.66
C PHE A 261 12.71 -66.09 -121.55
N ASP A 262 13.33 -65.06 -120.96
CA ASP A 262 13.87 -63.92 -121.73
C ASP A 262 15.02 -64.33 -122.68
N LYS A 263 15.87 -65.28 -122.27
CA LYS A 263 16.91 -65.87 -123.13
C LYS A 263 16.37 -66.86 -124.16
N GLY A 264 15.29 -67.57 -123.86
CA GLY A 264 14.64 -68.50 -124.78
C GLY A 264 13.96 -67.78 -125.96
N ASN A 265 13.42 -66.58 -125.71
CA ASN A 265 12.71 -65.80 -126.73
C ASN A 265 13.64 -65.08 -127.73
N THR A 266 14.96 -65.08 -127.52
CA THR A 266 15.93 -64.44 -128.41
C THR A 266 16.39 -65.31 -129.59
N HIS A 267 16.00 -66.60 -129.65
CA HIS A 267 16.36 -67.52 -130.75
C HIS A 267 15.18 -68.07 -131.57
N SER A 268 13.94 -67.62 -131.30
CA SER A 268 12.76 -67.94 -132.11
C SER A 268 12.14 -66.69 -132.73
N SER A 269 12.95 -65.97 -133.50
CA SER A 269 12.46 -64.92 -134.42
C SER A 269 13.06 -65.16 -135.80
N ALA A 270 12.42 -66.04 -136.57
CA ALA A 270 12.42 -66.00 -138.02
C ALA A 270 11.31 -66.92 -138.57
N VAL A 271 10.39 -66.30 -139.32
CA VAL A 271 9.49 -66.88 -140.34
C VAL A 271 8.06 -67.28 -139.90
N ALA A 272 7.12 -66.39 -140.28
CA ALA A 272 5.77 -66.58 -140.85
C ALA A 272 4.73 -67.42 -140.06
N SER A 273 3.41 -67.18 -140.07
CA SER A 273 2.49 -66.37 -140.90
C SER A 273 1.15 -66.27 -140.17
N ASP A 274 0.50 -65.11 -140.27
CA ASP A 274 -0.90 -64.88 -140.67
C ASP A 274 -1.96 -65.98 -140.40
N VAL A 275 -2.95 -65.65 -139.55
CA VAL A 275 -4.42 -65.77 -139.73
C VAL A 275 -5.14 -65.60 -138.37
N GLU A 276 -6.31 -64.99 -138.45
CA GLU A 276 -7.15 -64.38 -137.41
C GLU A 276 -7.78 -65.26 -136.32
N HIS A 277 -8.15 -64.54 -135.25
CA HIS A 277 -9.30 -64.66 -134.33
C HIS A 277 -9.30 -65.69 -133.18
N ASP A 278 -9.34 -65.06 -131.99
CA ASP A 278 -10.18 -65.28 -130.82
C ASP A 278 -10.03 -66.45 -129.85
N ASP A 279 -10.22 -66.01 -128.61
CA ASP A 279 -10.80 -66.70 -127.48
C ASP A 279 -9.98 -67.79 -126.80
N SER A 280 -9.09 -67.24 -125.97
CA SER A 280 -9.04 -67.53 -124.53
C SER A 280 -8.37 -68.83 -124.09
N ASN A 281 -7.45 -68.63 -123.14
CA ASN A 281 -6.88 -69.64 -122.27
C ASN A 281 -5.65 -70.42 -122.78
N THR A 282 -4.76 -69.75 -123.49
CA THR A 282 -3.32 -70.08 -123.42
C THR A 282 -2.71 -69.35 -122.23
N ILE A 283 -2.75 -70.02 -121.08
CA ILE A 283 -1.99 -69.66 -119.87
C ILE A 283 -0.53 -69.45 -120.30
N ASN A 284 -0.06 -68.21 -120.31
CA ASN A 284 1.38 -67.95 -120.47
C ASN A 284 2.06 -68.44 -119.19
N PRO A 285 2.94 -69.46 -119.24
CA PRO A 285 3.63 -69.96 -118.06
C PRO A 285 4.48 -68.85 -117.39
N ARG A 286 4.83 -67.80 -118.13
CA ARG A 286 5.46 -66.59 -117.62
C ARG A 286 4.56 -65.81 -116.65
N ASN A 287 3.31 -65.53 -117.00
CA ASN A 287 2.40 -64.73 -116.16
C ASN A 287 2.17 -65.35 -114.78
N ASN A 288 2.02 -66.68 -114.70
CA ASN A 288 1.86 -67.37 -113.41
C ASN A 288 3.13 -67.26 -112.54
N LEU A 289 4.33 -67.31 -113.15
CA LEU A 289 5.59 -67.15 -112.42
C LEU A 289 5.80 -65.70 -111.95
N GLU A 290 5.34 -64.72 -112.72
CA GLU A 290 5.35 -63.31 -112.32
C GLU A 290 4.37 -63.03 -111.17
N GLU A 291 3.15 -63.61 -111.22
CA GLU A 291 2.16 -63.50 -110.13
C GLU A 291 2.64 -64.16 -108.84
N GLU A 292 3.17 -65.39 -108.91
CA GLU A 292 3.76 -66.07 -107.74
C GLU A 292 4.98 -65.29 -107.21
N TYR A 293 5.85 -64.77 -108.08
CA TYR A 293 6.96 -63.91 -107.66
C TYR A 293 6.47 -62.69 -106.87
N LEU A 294 5.45 -61.98 -107.37
CA LEU A 294 4.88 -60.80 -106.70
C LEU A 294 4.24 -61.15 -105.36
N GLU A 295 3.60 -62.31 -105.24
CA GLU A 295 3.03 -62.79 -103.99
C GLU A 295 4.12 -63.06 -102.93
N TYR A 296 5.21 -63.74 -103.30
CA TYR A 296 6.34 -63.97 -102.40
C TYR A 296 7.12 -62.68 -102.11
N GLU A 297 7.27 -61.77 -103.07
CA GLU A 297 7.92 -60.46 -102.90
C GLU A 297 7.14 -59.62 -101.88
N ALA A 298 5.82 -59.51 -102.06
CA ALA A 298 4.94 -58.81 -101.12
C ALA A 298 4.98 -59.46 -99.73
N LYS A 299 4.99 -60.80 -99.64
CA LYS A 299 5.08 -61.54 -98.39
C LYS A 299 6.40 -61.27 -97.67
N ILE A 300 7.53 -61.33 -98.37
CA ILE A 300 8.87 -61.08 -97.80
C ILE A 300 9.00 -59.62 -97.33
N ILE A 301 8.60 -58.65 -98.15
CA ILE A 301 8.64 -57.21 -97.79
C ILE A 301 7.75 -56.94 -96.57
N THR A 302 6.55 -57.52 -96.52
CA THR A 302 5.64 -57.37 -95.39
C THR A 302 6.25 -57.97 -94.11
N THR A 303 6.82 -59.18 -94.18
CA THR A 303 7.49 -59.81 -93.04
C THR A 303 8.65 -58.96 -92.53
N PHE A 304 9.48 -58.41 -93.42
CA PHE A 304 10.54 -57.49 -93.05
C PHE A 304 10.02 -56.22 -92.36
N SER A 305 8.93 -55.62 -92.86
CA SER A 305 8.30 -54.47 -92.23
C SER A 305 7.78 -54.78 -90.81
N VAL A 306 7.21 -55.97 -90.60
CA VAL A 306 6.78 -56.44 -89.27
C VAL A 306 7.98 -56.61 -88.34
N VAL A 307 9.08 -57.21 -88.81
CA VAL A 307 10.31 -57.35 -88.03
C VAL A 307 10.89 -55.98 -87.64
N ASP A 308 10.88 -55.00 -88.55
CA ASP A 308 11.36 -53.63 -88.26
C ASP A 308 10.48 -52.95 -87.21
N ASN A 309 9.16 -53.10 -87.29
CA ASN A 309 8.25 -52.58 -86.27
C ASN A 309 8.47 -53.26 -84.91
N MET A 310 8.64 -54.59 -84.89
CA MET A 310 8.95 -55.34 -83.67
C MET A 310 10.28 -54.89 -83.06
N LYS A 311 11.29 -54.64 -83.89
CA LYS A 311 12.61 -54.13 -83.48
C LYS A 311 12.49 -52.76 -82.84
N GLU A 312 11.75 -51.84 -83.43
CA GLU A 312 11.50 -50.51 -82.87
C GLU A 312 10.80 -50.59 -81.51
N GLN A 313 9.74 -51.41 -81.41
CA GLN A 313 9.01 -51.62 -80.16
C GLN A 313 9.86 -52.29 -79.07
N TYR A 314 10.75 -53.21 -79.44
CA TYR A 314 11.62 -53.89 -78.49
C TYR A 314 12.63 -52.93 -77.84
N TYR A 315 13.26 -52.06 -78.65
CA TYR A 315 14.28 -51.13 -78.19
C TYR A 315 13.72 -49.85 -77.56
N SER A 316 12.54 -49.38 -77.95
CA SER A 316 11.87 -48.22 -77.33
C SER A 316 11.54 -48.47 -75.85
N HIS A 317 11.25 -49.73 -75.49
CA HIS A 317 10.98 -50.15 -74.11
C HIS A 317 12.26 -50.46 -73.31
N GLN A 318 13.44 -50.46 -73.93
CA GLN A 318 14.69 -50.93 -73.32
C GLN A 318 15.50 -49.82 -72.63
N GLU A 319 15.18 -48.54 -72.84
CA GLU A 319 15.85 -47.42 -72.16
C GLU A 319 15.72 -47.44 -70.63
N LYS A 320 14.87 -48.31 -70.06
CA LYS A 320 14.60 -48.38 -68.62
C LYS A 320 14.88 -49.72 -67.95
N ILE A 321 15.11 -50.81 -68.70
CA ILE A 321 15.27 -52.17 -68.13
C ILE A 321 16.38 -52.93 -68.87
N SER A 322 17.37 -53.44 -68.12
CA SER A 322 18.46 -54.26 -68.65
C SER A 322 18.01 -55.72 -68.71
N ARG A 323 17.75 -56.23 -69.92
CA ARG A 323 17.21 -57.57 -70.16
C ARG A 323 18.30 -58.65 -70.23
N LYS A 324 18.01 -59.83 -69.69
CA LYS A 324 18.95 -60.96 -69.56
C LYS A 324 19.20 -61.72 -70.88
N ASP A 325 18.21 -61.82 -71.77
CA ASP A 325 18.30 -62.51 -73.07
C ASP A 325 18.32 -61.56 -74.28
N ASP A 326 18.75 -60.33 -74.05
CA ASP A 326 18.96 -59.33 -75.10
C ASP A 326 19.94 -59.82 -76.19
N SER A 327 20.87 -60.72 -75.84
CA SER A 327 21.79 -61.32 -76.82
C SER A 327 21.06 -62.21 -77.83
N VAL A 328 20.06 -62.98 -77.41
CA VAL A 328 19.34 -63.93 -78.29
C VAL A 328 18.48 -63.18 -79.30
N VAL A 329 17.76 -62.15 -78.86
CA VAL A 329 16.96 -61.29 -79.75
C VAL A 329 17.85 -60.56 -80.75
N LYS A 330 18.99 -60.02 -80.29
CA LYS A 330 19.98 -59.38 -81.17
C LYS A 330 20.53 -60.33 -82.22
N GLU A 331 20.88 -61.55 -81.83
CA GLU A 331 21.35 -62.58 -82.75
C GLU A 331 20.30 -62.94 -83.81
N LEU A 332 19.04 -63.12 -83.43
CA LEU A 332 17.94 -63.39 -84.38
C LEU A 332 17.72 -62.25 -85.37
N LEU A 333 17.73 -61.01 -84.88
CA LEU A 333 17.61 -59.83 -85.75
C LEU A 333 18.79 -59.73 -86.72
N GLU A 334 20.02 -60.04 -86.27
CA GLU A 334 21.20 -60.06 -87.16
C GLU A 334 21.08 -61.14 -88.25
N LYS A 335 20.54 -62.31 -87.92
CA LYS A 335 20.28 -63.37 -88.93
C LYS A 335 19.22 -62.96 -89.94
N ILE A 336 18.14 -62.31 -89.51
CA ILE A 336 17.11 -61.78 -90.41
C ILE A 336 17.68 -60.67 -91.29
N GLU A 337 18.55 -59.80 -90.75
CA GLU A 337 19.22 -58.76 -91.53
C GLU A 337 20.15 -59.35 -92.60
N LYS A 338 20.82 -60.48 -92.30
CA LYS A 338 21.58 -61.23 -93.31
C LYS A 338 20.68 -61.77 -94.43
N LEU A 339 19.52 -62.32 -94.08
CA LEU A 339 18.51 -62.75 -95.07
C LEU A 339 17.99 -61.57 -95.91
N ARG A 340 17.82 -60.39 -95.31
CA ARG A 340 17.47 -59.16 -96.05
C ARG A 340 18.55 -58.79 -97.08
N ALA A 341 19.81 -58.82 -96.68
CA ALA A 341 20.92 -58.57 -97.61
C ALA A 341 21.01 -59.62 -98.73
N GLU A 342 20.69 -60.89 -98.44
CA GLU A 342 20.58 -61.95 -99.46
C GLU A 342 19.44 -61.66 -100.44
N PHE A 343 18.25 -61.27 -99.96
CA PHE A 343 17.12 -60.89 -100.80
C PHE A 343 17.43 -59.68 -101.68
N ASP A 344 17.99 -58.61 -101.11
CA ASP A 344 18.35 -57.38 -101.84
C ASP A 344 19.43 -57.62 -102.92
N SER A 345 20.20 -58.71 -102.80
CA SER A 345 21.22 -59.10 -103.80
C SER A 345 20.63 -59.79 -105.04
N ILE A 346 19.39 -60.29 -104.95
CA ILE A 346 18.68 -60.89 -106.08
C ILE A 346 18.17 -59.74 -106.96
N GLU A 347 18.67 -59.64 -108.20
CA GLU A 347 18.22 -58.61 -109.14
C GLU A 347 16.75 -58.83 -109.51
N ARG A 348 15.91 -57.82 -109.24
CA ARG A 348 14.48 -57.84 -109.56
C ARG A 348 14.27 -58.04 -111.07
N PRO A 349 13.54 -59.09 -111.53
CA PRO A 349 13.25 -59.31 -112.94
C PRO A 349 12.38 -58.20 -113.55
N ASN A 350 12.46 -58.02 -114.88
CA ASN A 350 11.50 -57.18 -115.59
C ASN A 350 10.18 -57.95 -115.74
N LEU A 351 9.16 -57.55 -114.97
CA LEU A 351 7.83 -58.17 -114.97
C LEU A 351 6.96 -57.48 -116.03
N GLU A 352 6.48 -58.24 -117.02
CA GLU A 352 5.62 -57.71 -118.08
C GLU A 352 4.26 -57.27 -117.51
N MET A 353 3.79 -57.94 -116.45
CA MET A 353 2.54 -57.63 -115.75
C MET A 353 2.52 -56.28 -115.02
N GLU A 354 3.66 -55.70 -114.66
CA GLU A 354 3.74 -54.37 -114.00
C GLU A 354 3.84 -53.20 -115.00
N THR A 355 4.09 -53.46 -116.29
CA THR A 355 4.15 -52.44 -117.34
C THR A 355 2.75 -52.05 -117.83
N PRO A 356 2.25 -50.81 -117.62
CA PRO A 356 0.95 -50.40 -118.13
C PRO A 356 1.04 -50.06 -119.62
N GLY A 357 0.18 -50.66 -120.45
CA GLY A 357 -0.06 -50.21 -121.83
C GLY A 357 -0.71 -48.82 -121.89
N PRO A 358 -0.41 -47.97 -122.89
CA PRO A 358 -0.76 -46.54 -122.88
C PRO A 358 -2.14 -46.23 -123.49
N SER A 359 -3.10 -45.80 -122.66
CA SER A 359 -4.27 -44.93 -123.01
C SER A 359 -5.18 -44.84 -121.77
N GLY A 360 -5.81 -43.75 -121.33
CA GLY A 360 -5.98 -42.39 -121.80
C GLY A 360 -6.86 -41.65 -120.76
N GLU A 361 -6.79 -40.30 -120.79
CA GLU A 361 -7.72 -39.30 -120.25
C GLU A 361 -7.99 -39.18 -118.71
N ARG A 362 -7.68 -37.97 -118.20
CA ARG A 362 -8.09 -37.44 -116.89
C ARG A 362 -9.60 -37.17 -116.83
N PRO A 363 -10.15 -37.02 -115.62
CA PRO A 363 -10.65 -35.68 -115.28
C PRO A 363 -10.18 -35.14 -113.91
N LYS A 364 -10.06 -33.82 -113.83
CA LYS A 364 -9.94 -33.03 -112.60
C LYS A 364 -11.34 -32.69 -112.07
N GLU A 365 -11.51 -32.62 -110.76
CA GLU A 365 -12.46 -31.80 -109.96
C GLU A 365 -12.38 -32.33 -108.52
N SER A 366 -12.65 -31.63 -107.42
CA SER A 366 -12.79 -30.22 -107.04
C SER A 366 -12.86 -30.20 -105.49
N ALA A 367 -12.56 -29.02 -104.91
CA ALA A 367 -12.86 -28.50 -103.57
C ALA A 367 -13.39 -29.43 -102.45
N THR A 368 -12.91 -29.22 -101.21
CA THR A 368 -13.66 -28.56 -100.11
C THR A 368 -12.87 -28.59 -98.79
N ASN A 369 -12.55 -27.41 -98.24
CA ASN A 369 -12.28 -27.21 -96.80
C ASN A 369 -13.62 -27.09 -96.05
N PRO A 370 -13.67 -27.41 -94.74
CA PRO A 370 -13.66 -26.32 -93.72
C PRO A 370 -12.70 -26.66 -92.56
N GLY A 371 -12.04 -25.71 -91.87
CA GLY A 371 -12.63 -24.69 -90.98
C GLY A 371 -13.14 -25.39 -89.70
N THR A 372 -12.64 -25.15 -88.48
CA THR A 372 -12.72 -23.90 -87.68
C THR A 372 -11.84 -24.10 -86.42
N GLU A 373 -10.82 -23.26 -86.16
CA GLU A 373 -10.77 -22.22 -85.12
C GLU A 373 -11.46 -22.53 -83.77
N ILE A 374 -10.73 -22.39 -82.66
CA ILE A 374 -10.94 -21.33 -81.65
C ILE A 374 -9.68 -21.28 -80.77
N ALA A 375 -9.11 -20.08 -80.70
CA ALA A 375 -8.09 -19.66 -79.75
C ALA A 375 -8.71 -18.65 -78.77
N GLU A 376 -7.88 -18.21 -77.82
CA GLU A 376 -8.04 -17.09 -76.87
C GLU A 376 -8.74 -17.48 -75.55
N LYS A 377 -8.36 -17.02 -74.35
CA LYS A 377 -7.32 -16.13 -73.73
C LYS A 377 -7.72 -16.17 -72.21
N GLU A 378 -6.92 -15.95 -71.15
CA GLU A 378 -6.17 -14.78 -70.64
C GLU A 378 -5.34 -15.29 -69.42
N GLN A 379 -4.06 -14.95 -69.22
CA GLN A 379 -3.49 -13.92 -68.30
C GLN A 379 -4.10 -13.86 -66.88
N SER A 380 -3.41 -13.51 -65.77
CA SER A 380 -2.02 -13.34 -65.32
C SER A 380 -2.11 -12.78 -63.88
N GLU A 381 -1.21 -13.22 -62.98
CA GLU A 381 -0.64 -12.52 -61.79
C GLU A 381 -1.51 -12.03 -60.59
N GLY A 382 -1.01 -12.29 -59.36
CA GLY A 382 -1.41 -11.62 -58.09
C GLY A 382 -0.55 -10.37 -57.79
N PRO A 383 -0.28 -9.93 -56.52
CA PRO A 383 -0.90 -10.18 -55.20
C PRO A 383 -1.13 -8.89 -54.33
N ALA A 384 -1.57 -9.08 -53.06
CA ALA A 384 -1.23 -8.32 -51.82
C ALA A 384 -2.20 -7.26 -51.18
N ILE A 385 -2.45 -7.50 -49.87
CA ILE A 385 -2.64 -6.60 -48.68
C ILE A 385 -3.91 -5.73 -48.57
N GLU A 386 -4.75 -5.93 -47.53
CA GLU A 386 -4.77 -5.14 -46.26
C GLU A 386 -5.95 -5.52 -45.32
N ASP A 387 -5.76 -5.19 -44.05
CA ASP A 387 -6.61 -5.30 -42.85
C ASP A 387 -8.14 -5.19 -43.00
N GLN A 388 -8.87 -5.97 -42.18
CA GLN A 388 -9.77 -5.40 -41.16
C GLN A 388 -10.32 -6.47 -40.19
N LYS A 389 -10.13 -6.18 -38.91
CA LYS A 389 -10.69 -6.83 -37.74
C LYS A 389 -11.91 -6.03 -37.28
N LYS A 390 -13.10 -6.63 -37.13
CA LYS A 390 -13.94 -6.57 -35.91
C LYS A 390 -15.32 -7.22 -36.06
N GLU A 391 -15.75 -7.71 -34.90
CA GLU A 391 -16.82 -8.63 -34.50
C GLU A 391 -18.28 -8.16 -34.66
N PRO A 392 -19.25 -9.08 -34.42
CA PRO A 392 -20.69 -8.84 -34.50
C PRO A 392 -21.38 -8.53 -33.14
N SER A 393 -22.49 -7.79 -33.24
CA SER A 393 -23.80 -7.90 -32.54
C SER A 393 -23.94 -7.98 -30.99
N ALA A 394 -24.41 -6.87 -30.38
CA ALA A 394 -25.66 -6.62 -29.60
C ALA A 394 -26.17 -7.57 -28.46
N PRO A 395 -27.09 -7.15 -27.54
CA PRO A 395 -27.28 -5.86 -26.80
C PRO A 395 -27.74 -6.00 -25.30
N LYS A 396 -27.86 -4.85 -24.59
CA LYS A 396 -28.59 -4.57 -23.30
C LYS A 396 -27.94 -5.16 -22.01
N SER A 397 -27.85 -4.49 -20.85
CA SER A 397 -28.73 -3.50 -20.22
C SER A 397 -27.92 -2.66 -19.20
N GLU A 398 -28.15 -1.35 -19.14
CA GLU A 398 -27.73 -0.49 -18.03
C GLU A 398 -28.77 -0.60 -16.90
N GLU A 399 -28.32 -1.04 -15.72
CA GLU A 399 -29.05 -0.88 -14.47
C GLU A 399 -28.29 0.15 -13.63
N ILE A 400 -28.83 1.37 -13.60
CA ILE A 400 -28.42 2.46 -12.72
C ILE A 400 -28.81 2.02 -11.30
N ARG A 401 -27.82 1.68 -10.48
CA ARG A 401 -28.04 1.41 -9.05
C ARG A 401 -27.88 2.71 -8.25
N ASP A 402 -28.96 3.00 -7.55
CA ASP A 402 -29.34 4.22 -6.85
C ASP A 402 -28.41 4.53 -5.65
N HIS A 403 -27.56 5.55 -5.76
CA HIS A 403 -26.67 6.00 -4.66
C HIS A 403 -27.43 6.75 -3.55
N ASN A 404 -28.76 6.93 -3.68
CA ASN A 404 -29.59 7.58 -2.69
C ASN A 404 -30.11 6.63 -1.60
N VAL A 405 -30.03 5.31 -1.82
CA VAL A 405 -30.52 4.31 -0.86
C VAL A 405 -29.49 4.05 0.25
N GLU A 406 -28.18 4.11 -0.04
CA GLU A 406 -27.11 3.94 0.96
C GLU A 406 -27.01 5.12 1.95
N LEU A 407 -27.38 6.34 1.54
CA LEU A 407 -27.40 7.49 2.45
C LEU A 407 -28.58 7.42 3.45
N ALA A 408 -29.71 6.85 3.05
CA ALA A 408 -30.88 6.68 3.93
C ALA A 408 -30.72 5.50 4.91
N GLU A 409 -29.93 4.48 4.53
CA GLU A 409 -29.65 3.32 5.39
C GLU A 409 -28.62 3.67 6.49
N LEU A 410 -27.64 4.53 6.19
CA LEU A 410 -26.65 5.01 7.17
C LEU A 410 -27.21 6.05 8.16
N GLU A 411 -28.22 6.85 7.77
CA GLU A 411 -28.90 7.79 8.67
C GLU A 411 -29.88 7.06 9.63
N ALA A 412 -30.40 5.90 9.23
CA ALA A 412 -31.22 5.04 10.09
C ALA A 412 -30.39 4.28 11.13
N GLU A 413 -29.14 3.92 10.82
CA GLU A 413 -28.25 3.18 11.72
C GLU A 413 -27.63 4.07 12.83
N LEU A 414 -27.53 5.39 12.59
CA LEU A 414 -27.11 6.38 13.61
C LEU A 414 -28.25 6.82 14.55
N GLY A 415 -29.50 6.43 14.28
CA GLY A 415 -30.69 6.81 15.05
C GLY A 415 -31.04 5.90 16.23
N GLN A 416 -30.29 4.81 16.45
CA GLN A 416 -30.71 3.71 17.35
C GLN A 416 -29.84 3.45 18.58
N VAL A 417 -28.89 4.33 18.93
CA VAL A 417 -28.03 4.16 20.14
C VAL A 417 -28.36 5.12 21.29
N ASN A 418 -29.39 5.96 21.18
CA ASN A 418 -29.71 6.96 22.22
C ASN A 418 -31.12 6.86 22.81
N ARG A 419 -31.55 5.63 23.14
CA ARG A 419 -32.80 5.40 23.88
C ARG A 419 -32.72 4.12 24.70
N GLU A 420 -31.96 4.15 25.79
CA GLU A 420 -32.14 3.28 26.96
C GLU A 420 -31.22 3.74 28.08
N SER A 421 -31.57 4.86 28.71
CA SER A 421 -31.35 5.15 30.14
C SER A 421 -31.89 6.54 30.42
N HIS A 422 -32.73 6.65 31.45
CA HIS A 422 -33.28 7.87 32.05
C HIS A 422 -34.68 8.35 31.59
N SER A 423 -35.69 7.79 32.25
CA SER A 423 -36.91 8.42 32.80
C SER A 423 -37.72 7.26 33.40
N ASN A 424 -38.33 7.26 34.59
CA ASN A 424 -38.96 8.30 35.40
C ASN A 424 -39.05 7.75 36.85
N GLU A 425 -38.68 8.49 37.90
CA GLU A 425 -39.53 9.30 38.78
C GLU A 425 -40.38 8.55 39.85
N GLN A 426 -40.39 9.17 41.05
CA GLN A 426 -41.42 9.19 42.12
C GLN A 426 -41.38 8.04 43.16
N LEU A 427 -41.52 8.25 44.50
CA LEU A 427 -42.01 9.38 45.31
C LEU A 427 -41.74 9.08 46.81
N ALA A 428 -41.38 10.09 47.63
CA ALA A 428 -41.63 10.28 49.09
C ALA A 428 -40.55 11.24 49.63
N GLU A 429 -40.79 12.55 49.81
CA GLU A 429 -41.52 13.20 50.92
C GLU A 429 -40.76 13.10 52.27
N GLU A 430 -40.62 14.24 52.96
CA GLU A 430 -39.90 14.46 54.25
C GLU A 430 -38.36 14.32 54.17
N VAL A 431 -37.49 15.31 54.45
CA VAL A 431 -37.49 16.29 55.53
C VAL A 431 -36.69 17.52 55.05
N GLY A 432 -37.31 18.69 55.08
CA GLY A 432 -36.59 19.93 55.31
C GLY A 432 -36.56 20.18 56.81
N ASP A 433 -35.37 20.26 57.42
CA ASP A 433 -35.07 21.20 58.51
C ASP A 433 -33.59 21.14 58.95
N TRP A 434 -32.87 22.22 58.62
CA TRP A 434 -31.75 22.94 59.25
C TRP A 434 -30.82 22.31 60.33
N GLU A 435 -29.50 22.48 60.12
CA GLU A 435 -28.45 22.43 61.19
C GLU A 435 -27.51 23.66 61.18
N PHE A 436 -27.98 24.84 60.74
CA PHE A 436 -27.18 26.09 60.83
C PHE A 436 -27.85 27.22 61.65
N GLU A 437 -29.14 27.09 62.00
CA GLU A 437 -29.86 28.09 62.81
C GLU A 437 -29.88 27.81 64.32
N GLU A 438 -29.36 26.66 64.78
CA GLU A 438 -29.30 26.32 66.22
C GLU A 438 -28.12 27.01 66.93
N LEU A 439 -26.96 27.12 66.28
CA LEU A 439 -25.78 27.79 66.84
C LEU A 439 -25.90 29.32 66.92
N GLU A 440 -26.71 29.96 66.06
CA GLU A 440 -27.00 31.40 66.17
C GLU A 440 -28.03 31.73 67.27
N ARG A 441 -28.83 30.74 67.70
CA ARG A 441 -29.83 30.90 68.77
C ARG A 441 -29.22 30.71 70.15
N GLU A 442 -28.21 29.84 70.28
CA GLU A 442 -27.42 29.70 71.51
C GLU A 442 -26.67 30.99 71.85
N LEU A 443 -26.10 31.67 70.85
CA LEU A 443 -25.36 32.93 71.07
C LEU A 443 -26.27 34.08 71.53
N ARG A 444 -27.51 34.17 71.02
CA ARG A 444 -28.48 35.22 71.44
C ARG A 444 -29.13 34.92 72.79
N ASN A 445 -29.25 33.65 73.18
CA ASN A 445 -29.81 33.25 74.47
C ASN A 445 -28.80 33.38 75.62
N GLU A 446 -27.50 33.21 75.37
CA GLU A 446 -26.46 33.46 76.39
C GLU A 446 -26.30 34.96 76.71
N GLU A 447 -26.37 35.86 75.71
CA GLU A 447 -26.35 37.31 75.96
C GLU A 447 -27.58 37.81 76.75
N SER A 448 -28.71 37.10 76.66
CA SER A 448 -29.95 37.43 77.37
C SER A 448 -30.01 36.92 78.82
N ALA A 449 -29.12 35.99 79.21
CA ALA A 449 -29.05 35.43 80.56
C ALA A 449 -28.07 36.18 81.49
N SER A 450 -27.21 37.05 80.94
CA SER A 450 -26.23 37.86 81.69
C SER A 450 -26.69 39.27 82.08
N HIS A 451 -27.95 39.65 81.79
CA HIS A 451 -28.56 40.88 82.30
C HIS A 451 -29.83 40.57 83.11
N LYS A 452 -29.63 40.16 84.37
CA LYS A 452 -30.62 40.32 85.44
C LYS A 452 -29.95 40.72 86.74
#